data_AF-A0A967M4F8-F1
#
_entry.id   AF-A0A967M4F8-F1
#
_cell.length_a   1.000
_cell.length_b   1.000
_cell.length_c   1.000
_cell.angle_alpha   90.00
_cell.angle_beta   90.00
_cell.angle_gamma   90.00
#
_symmetry.space_group_name_H-M   'P 1'
#
loop_
_entity.id
_entity.type
_entity.pdbx_description
1 polymer ?
#
loop_
_entity_poly.entity_id
_entity_poly.type
_entity_poly.pdbx_seq_one_letter_code
_entity_poly.pdbx_strand_id
1 'polypeptide(L)' 'AAAGFGLTVDVAEELFGYGIHAMTSGNHIWDKRDIVEYLDAEPRILRPANYPGEVPGCGVGCFETS' A
#
# COMPACT_ATOMS: atom_id res chain seq x y z
N ALA A 1 -3.44 -12.94 -8.35
CA ALA A 1 -4.46 -11.88 -8.50
C ALA A 1 -5.27 -11.76 -7.21
N ALA A 2 -5.31 -10.59 -6.58
CA ALA A 2 -6.05 -10.34 -5.34
C ALA A 2 -7.57 -10.25 -5.57
N ALA A 3 -8.19 -11.22 -6.23
CA ALA A 3 -9.65 -11.42 -6.38
C ALA A 3 -10.54 -10.16 -6.55
N GLY A 4 -10.03 -9.05 -7.10
CA GLY A 4 -10.71 -7.76 -7.21
C GLY A 4 -10.86 -6.93 -5.91
N PHE A 5 -10.36 -7.38 -4.76
CA PHE A 5 -10.58 -6.72 -3.46
C PHE A 5 -9.29 -6.56 -2.65
N GLY A 6 -8.73 -5.34 -2.70
CA GLY A 6 -7.59 -4.92 -1.90
C GLY A 6 -6.24 -5.49 -2.36
N LEU A 7 -5.18 -5.08 -1.66
CA LEU A 7 -3.81 -5.56 -1.84
C LEU A 7 -3.51 -6.59 -0.74
N THR A 8 -2.82 -7.67 -1.08
CA THR A 8 -2.24 -8.60 -0.09
C THR A 8 -0.72 -8.40 -0.04
N VAL A 9 -0.10 -8.79 1.08
CA VAL A 9 1.37 -8.66 1.26
C VAL A 9 2.11 -9.39 0.14
N ASP A 10 1.74 -10.64 -0.16
CA ASP A 10 2.39 -11.43 -1.22
C ASP A 10 2.35 -10.76 -2.59
N VAL A 11 1.21 -10.12 -2.93
CA VAL A 11 1.07 -9.41 -4.21
C VAL A 11 1.88 -8.12 -4.19
N ALA A 12 1.95 -7.42 -3.06
CA ALA A 12 2.77 -6.23 -2.92
C ALA A 12 4.26 -6.55 -3.14
N GLU A 13 4.77 -7.59 -2.47
CA GLU A 13 6.13 -8.08 -2.60
C GLU A 13 6.45 -8.55 -4.02
N GLU A 14 5.53 -9.29 -4.66
CA GLU A 14 5.66 -9.69 -6.07
C GLU A 14 5.81 -8.47 -6.99
N LEU A 15 4.95 -7.46 -6.80
CA LEU A 15 4.97 -6.23 -7.60
C LEU A 15 6.26 -5.43 -7.39
N PHE A 16 6.75 -5.32 -6.15
CA PHE A 16 8.05 -4.73 -5.86
C PHE A 16 9.19 -5.52 -6.52
N GLY A 17 9.09 -6.84 -6.60
CA GLY A 17 10.02 -7.71 -7.32
C GLY A 17 10.12 -7.41 -8.82
N TYR A 18 9.12 -6.76 -9.42
CA TYR A 18 9.16 -6.31 -10.82
C TYR A 18 9.77 -4.91 -11.02
N GLY A 19 10.35 -4.30 -9.96
CA GLY A 19 10.96 -2.98 -10.04
C GLY A 19 9.99 -1.82 -9.88
N ILE A 20 8.79 -2.08 -9.33
CA ILE A 20 7.89 -1.00 -8.89
C ILE A 20 8.52 -0.32 -7.68
N HIS A 21 8.67 1.01 -7.73
CA HIS A 21 9.31 1.76 -6.65
C HIS A 21 8.32 2.24 -5.58
N ALA A 22 7.06 2.46 -5.97
CA ALA A 22 5.96 2.85 -5.09
C ALA A 22 4.62 2.44 -5.69
N MET A 23 3.63 2.19 -4.83
CA MET A 23 2.26 1.88 -5.20
C MET A 23 1.29 2.87 -4.56
N THR A 24 0.27 3.27 -5.30
CA THR A 24 -0.85 4.06 -4.79
C THR A 24 -2.09 3.17 -4.66
N SER A 25 -3.00 3.55 -3.77
CA SER A 25 -4.21 2.77 -3.49
C SER A 25 -5.48 3.63 -3.48
N GLY A 26 -6.59 3.04 -3.03
CA GLY A 26 -7.91 3.66 -3.04
C GLY A 26 -8.72 3.31 -1.78
N ASN A 27 -10.05 3.41 -1.86
CA ASN A 27 -10.96 3.19 -0.73
C ASN A 27 -10.99 1.74 -0.18
N HIS A 28 -10.44 0.77 -0.91
CA HIS A 28 -10.39 -0.64 -0.54
C HIS A 28 -9.06 -1.07 0.10
N ILE A 29 -8.15 -0.12 0.39
CA ILE A 29 -6.82 -0.46 0.91
C ILE A 29 -6.83 -1.07 2.31
N TRP A 30 -7.91 -0.93 3.08
CA TRP A 30 -8.03 -1.51 4.43
C TRP A 30 -8.93 -2.77 4.49
N ASP A 31 -9.40 -3.28 3.35
CA ASP A 31 -10.36 -4.40 3.30
C ASP A 31 -9.79 -5.74 3.81
N LYS A 32 -8.46 -5.89 3.81
CA LYS A 32 -7.77 -7.09 4.28
C LYS A 32 -7.05 -6.79 5.58
N ARG A 33 -7.26 -7.59 6.63
CA ARG A 33 -6.61 -7.36 7.93
C ARG A 33 -5.08 -7.36 7.83
N ASP A 34 -4.56 -8.27 7.01
CA ASP A 34 -3.11 -8.45 6.84
C ASP A 34 -2.44 -7.23 6.19
N ILE A 35 -3.16 -6.49 5.33
CA ILE A 35 -2.57 -5.28 4.71
C ILE A 35 -2.55 -4.10 5.70
N VAL A 36 -3.45 -4.06 6.69
CA VAL A 36 -3.53 -2.95 7.65
C VAL A 36 -2.23 -2.80 8.44
N GLU A 37 -1.69 -3.91 8.97
CA GLU A 37 -0.41 -3.90 9.70
C GLU A 37 0.77 -3.64 8.75
N TYR A 38 0.67 -4.10 7.51
CA TYR A 38 1.71 -3.92 6.50
C TYR A 38 1.82 -2.48 5.98
N LEU A 39 0.72 -1.72 5.94
CA LEU A 39 0.71 -0.31 5.50
C LEU A 39 1.62 0.58 6.35
N ASP A 40 1.75 0.30 7.65
CA ASP A 40 2.66 1.05 8.53
C ASP A 40 4.10 0.56 8.42
N ALA A 41 4.30 -0.71 8.06
CA ALA A 41 5.62 -1.31 7.87
C ALA A 41 6.24 -0.97 6.50
N GLU A 42 5.42 -0.72 5.48
CA GLU A 42 5.84 -0.52 4.09
C GLU A 42 5.48 0.88 3.57
N PRO A 43 6.39 1.87 3.71
CA PRO A 43 6.12 3.26 3.34
C PRO A 43 5.99 3.48 1.82
N ARG A 44 6.36 2.49 0.99
CA ARG A 44 6.20 2.55 -0.48
C ARG A 44 4.76 2.33 -0.94
N ILE A 45 3.84 1.97 -0.05
CA ILE A 45 2.41 1.87 -0.35
C ILE A 45 1.68 3.10 0.21
N LEU A 46 1.10 3.89 -0.69
CA LEU A 46 0.39 5.11 -0.33
C LEU A 46 -1.13 4.89 -0.27
N ARG A 47 -1.75 5.39 0.78
CA ARG A 47 -3.22 5.47 0.95
C ARG A 47 -3.77 6.83 0.51
N PRO A 48 -5.09 7.00 0.30
CA PRO A 48 -5.65 8.30 -0.02
C PRO A 48 -5.36 9.33 1.08
N ALA A 49 -4.68 10.43 0.75
CA ALA A 49 -4.20 11.43 1.71
C ALA A 49 -5.31 12.15 2.50
N ASN A 50 -6.54 12.15 1.99
CA ASN A 50 -7.70 12.82 2.60
C ASN A 50 -8.34 12.05 3.77
N TYR A 51 -7.85 10.86 4.11
CA TYR A 51 -8.26 10.15 5.32
C TYR A 51 -7.57 10.72 6.59
N PRO A 52 -8.21 10.60 7.78
CA PRO A 52 -7.64 11.05 9.04
C PRO A 52 -6.24 10.49 9.32
N GLY A 53 -5.42 11.21 10.07
CA GLY A 53 -4.04 10.79 10.38
C GLY A 53 -3.92 9.54 11.26
N GLU A 54 -4.99 9.15 11.95
CA GLU A 54 -5.04 7.98 12.83
C GLU A 54 -5.24 6.66 12.05
N VAL A 55 -5.49 6.71 10.74
CA VAL A 55 -5.62 5.49 9.93
C VAL A 55 -4.25 4.99 9.50
N PRO A 56 -4.03 3.66 9.48
CA PRO A 56 -2.74 3.07 9.07
C PRO A 56 -2.32 3.46 7.65
N GLY A 57 -1.01 3.66 7.48
CA GLY A 57 -0.35 3.99 6.23
C GLY A 57 -0.20 5.49 5.94
N CYS A 58 0.69 5.79 5.00
CA CYS A 58 1.04 7.16 4.62
C CYS A 58 0.25 7.64 3.38
N GLY A 59 -0.19 8.90 3.42
CA GLY A 59 -0.88 9.53 2.29
C GLY A 59 0.04 10.12 1.22
N VAL A 60 1.33 10.24 1.53
CA VAL A 60 2.34 10.90 0.72
C VAL A 60 3.69 10.24 0.99
N GLY A 61 4.56 10.20 -0.04
CA GLY A 61 5.92 9.71 0.08
C GLY A 61 6.80 10.28 -1.03
N CYS A 62 8.09 10.43 -0.74
CA CYS A 62 9.12 10.77 -1.73
C CYS A 62 10.00 9.53 -1.92
N PHE A 63 10.14 9.10 -3.17
CA PHE A 63 10.87 7.88 -3.51
C PHE A 63 11.93 8.19 -4.56
N GLU A 64 13.08 7.56 -4.43
CA GLU A 64 14.11 7.56 -5.45
C GLU A 64 13.83 6.43 -6.44
N THR A 65 13.99 6.69 -7.73
CA THR A 65 13.88 5.69 -8.79
C THR A 65 15.25 5.54 -9.44
N SER A 66 15.75 4.31 -9.54
CA SER A 66 17.05 4.00 -10.18
C SER A 66 16.97 3.93 -11.69
#